data_AF-A0A7W9XFH0-F1
#
_entry.id   AF-A0A7W9XFH0-F1
#
_cell.length_a   1.000
_cell.length_b   1.000
_cell.length_c   1.000
_cell.angle_alpha   90.00
_cell.angle_beta   90.00
_cell.angle_gamma   90.00
#
_symmetry.space_group_name_H-M   'P 1'
#
loop_
_entity.id
_entity.type
_entity.pdbx_description
1 polymer ?
#
loop_
_entity_poly.entity_id
_entity_poly.type
_entity_poly.pdbx_seq_one_letter_code
_entity_poly.pdbx_strand_id
1 'polypeptide(L)'
;MKVGKNLTLAILSIFTLGARSQVRVLNLRCEYKKDPMGIETPTPHLGWEIESPKPNLRQTACRILVADNESRLTPGTANIWDSGKIVTRESVQLEYSGPELKADKYYYWKVIIWDNYGHKWSSSAIARWQMGLLNDHDCIYT
;
A
#
# COMPACT_ATOMS: atom_id res chain seq x y z
N MET A 1 0.64 73.39 -12.92
CA MET A 1 -0.44 73.11 -11.93
C MET A 1 -0.62 71.61 -11.80
N LYS A 2 -0.84 71.12 -10.57
CA LYS A 2 -0.75 69.73 -10.07
C LYS A 2 -1.37 68.64 -10.98
N VAL A 3 -0.64 67.54 -11.16
CA VAL A 3 -1.22 66.21 -11.43
C VAL A 3 -0.86 65.31 -10.25
N GLY A 4 -1.90 64.73 -9.63
CA GLY A 4 -1.86 64.03 -8.37
C GLY A 4 -1.30 62.61 -8.45
N LYS A 5 -0.68 62.18 -7.35
CA LYS A 5 -0.20 60.82 -7.09
C LYS A 5 -1.40 59.91 -6.82
N ASN A 6 -1.61 58.88 -7.64
CA ASN A 6 -2.53 57.80 -7.33
C ASN A 6 -1.73 56.53 -7.00
N LEU A 7 -1.84 56.19 -5.72
CA LEU A 7 -1.25 55.09 -4.99
C LEU A 7 -2.09 53.83 -5.26
N THR A 8 -1.57 52.86 -6.01
CA THR A 8 -2.21 51.55 -6.13
C THR A 8 -1.54 50.56 -5.19
N LEU A 9 -2.29 50.14 -4.16
CA LEU A 9 -1.95 49.07 -3.21
C LEU A 9 -1.67 47.75 -3.94
N ALA A 10 -0.51 47.15 -3.70
CA ALA A 10 -0.24 45.76 -4.05
C ALA A 10 -0.83 44.85 -2.97
N ILE A 11 -1.85 44.06 -3.32
CA ILE A 11 -2.42 43.02 -2.44
C ILE A 11 -1.47 41.83 -2.45
N LEU A 12 -0.64 41.71 -1.41
CA LEU A 12 0.21 40.54 -1.19
C LEU A 12 -0.69 39.38 -0.68
N SER A 13 -1.19 38.56 -1.60
CA SER A 13 -1.93 37.34 -1.22
C SER A 13 -0.94 36.30 -0.68
N ILE A 14 -0.84 36.20 0.65
CA ILE A 14 -0.11 35.13 1.33
C ILE A 14 -0.94 33.86 1.15
N PHE A 15 -0.62 33.05 0.14
CA PHE A 15 -1.11 31.67 0.05
C PHE A 15 -0.45 30.86 1.17
N THR A 16 -1.12 30.73 2.31
CA THR A 16 -0.72 29.77 3.34
C THR A 16 -1.00 28.37 2.80
N LEU A 17 0.04 27.73 2.26
CA LEU A 17 0.00 26.33 1.86
C LEU A 17 -0.05 25.48 3.13
N GLY A 18 -1.24 25.29 3.69
CA GLY A 18 -1.46 24.38 4.80
C GLY A 18 -1.15 22.96 4.35
N ALA A 19 -0.01 22.41 4.78
CA ALA A 19 0.31 21.01 4.58
C ALA A 19 -0.75 20.16 5.29
N ARG A 20 -1.68 19.57 4.54
CA ARG A 20 -2.59 18.56 5.06
C ARG A 20 -1.75 17.34 5.39
N SER A 21 -1.52 17.09 6.68
CA SER A 21 -0.96 15.81 7.10
C SER A 21 -1.89 14.69 6.65
N GLN A 22 -1.34 13.68 5.95
CA GLN A 22 -2.09 12.64 5.26
C GLN A 22 -1.88 11.30 5.98
N VAL A 23 -2.92 10.45 5.96
CA VAL A 23 -2.84 9.06 6.44
C VAL A 23 -1.88 8.29 5.55
N ARG A 24 -0.85 7.69 6.15
CA ARG A 24 0.17 6.90 5.45
C ARG A 24 0.01 5.42 5.79
N VAL A 25 0.21 4.57 4.78
CA VAL A 25 0.30 3.13 4.97
C VAL A 25 1.75 2.72 4.71
N LEU A 26 2.39 2.20 5.75
CA LEU A 26 3.84 2.07 5.85
C LEU A 26 4.21 0.67 6.35
N ASN A 27 5.51 0.36 6.35
CA ASN A 27 6.07 -0.85 6.95
C ASN A 27 5.34 -2.12 6.54
N LEU A 28 5.11 -2.27 5.22
CA LEU A 28 4.54 -3.49 4.65
C LEU A 28 5.47 -4.67 4.94
N ARG A 29 4.86 -5.77 5.38
CA ARG A 29 5.55 -6.99 5.77
C ARG A 29 4.85 -8.20 5.17
N CYS A 30 5.64 -9.14 4.69
CA CYS A 30 5.22 -10.49 4.36
C CYS A 30 5.89 -11.41 5.39
N GLU A 31 5.13 -12.29 6.04
CA GLU A 31 5.64 -13.16 7.11
C GLU A 31 6.47 -12.37 8.15
N TYR A 32 5.93 -11.22 8.58
CA TYR A 32 6.52 -10.27 9.55
C TYR A 32 7.84 -9.61 9.15
N LYS A 33 8.34 -9.89 7.95
CA LYS A 33 9.61 -9.38 7.42
C LYS A 33 9.37 -8.35 6.33
N LYS A 34 10.30 -7.41 6.20
CA LYS A 34 10.30 -6.43 5.10
C LYS A 34 10.97 -7.06 3.88
N ASP A 35 10.27 -7.04 2.74
CA ASP A 35 10.74 -7.53 1.46
C ASP A 35 11.47 -8.90 1.51
N PRO A 36 10.91 -9.93 2.17
CA PRO A 36 11.63 -11.17 2.42
C PRO A 36 11.85 -11.98 1.14
N MET A 37 12.88 -12.81 1.18
CA MET A 37 13.14 -13.85 0.17
C MET A 37 13.06 -15.23 0.82
N GLY A 38 12.74 -16.25 0.02
CA GLY A 38 12.64 -17.63 0.50
C GLY A 38 11.39 -17.89 1.32
N ILE A 39 10.24 -17.31 0.94
CA ILE A 39 8.96 -17.64 1.56
C ILE A 39 8.48 -18.99 1.05
N GLU A 40 8.35 -19.97 1.94
CA GLU A 40 8.01 -21.36 1.60
C GLU A 40 6.57 -21.73 1.99
N THR A 41 5.84 -20.83 2.64
CA THR A 41 4.40 -21.00 2.87
C THR A 41 3.62 -20.63 1.60
N PRO A 42 2.69 -21.47 1.13
CA PRO A 42 1.86 -21.16 -0.05
C PRO A 42 0.84 -20.04 0.22
N THR A 43 0.54 -19.75 1.49
CA THR A 43 -0.43 -18.73 1.92
C THR A 43 0.24 -17.73 2.87
N PRO A 44 1.18 -16.90 2.37
CA PRO A 44 1.90 -15.96 3.23
C PRO A 44 0.98 -14.91 3.86
N HIS A 45 1.30 -14.52 5.08
CA HIS A 45 0.63 -13.49 5.84
C HIS A 45 1.17 -12.11 5.49
N LEU A 46 0.27 -11.21 5.16
CA LEU A 46 0.54 -9.83 4.82
C LEU A 46 0.17 -8.91 6.00
N GLY A 47 0.97 -7.87 6.20
CA GLY A 47 0.73 -6.87 7.25
C GLY A 47 1.27 -5.50 6.89
N TRP A 48 0.70 -4.47 7.50
CA TRP A 48 1.05 -3.07 7.30
C TRP A 48 0.75 -2.25 8.55
N GLU A 49 1.41 -1.10 8.64
CA GLU A 49 1.19 -0.11 9.68
C GLU A 49 0.47 1.11 9.11
N ILE A 50 -0.38 1.72 9.92
CA ILE A 50 -1.15 2.90 9.56
C ILE A 50 -0.71 4.04 10.46
N GLU A 51 -0.21 5.10 9.86
CA GLU A 51 0.17 6.31 10.55
C GLU A 51 -0.79 7.43 10.15
N SER A 52 -1.30 8.15 11.15
CA SER A 52 -2.34 9.15 10.96
C SER A 52 -2.11 10.35 11.87
N PRO A 53 -2.27 11.58 11.35
CA PRO A 53 -2.34 12.78 12.19
C PRO A 53 -3.67 12.92 12.92
N LYS A 54 -4.70 12.18 12.49
CA LYS A 54 -6.02 12.19 13.12
C LYS A 54 -6.01 11.21 14.29
N PRO A 55 -6.46 11.64 15.49
CA PRO A 55 -6.65 10.73 16.61
C PRO A 55 -7.73 9.70 16.29
N ASN A 56 -7.65 8.52 16.89
CA ASN A 56 -8.66 7.46 16.76
C ASN A 56 -8.98 7.03 15.33
N LEU A 57 -8.04 7.21 14.40
CA LEU A 57 -8.16 6.66 13.06
C LEU A 57 -8.08 5.14 13.12
N ARG A 58 -9.04 4.48 12.47
CA ARG A 58 -9.09 3.02 12.35
C ARG A 58 -9.43 2.65 10.92
N GLN A 59 -8.77 1.63 10.41
CA GLN A 59 -9.17 0.99 9.17
C GLN A 59 -10.55 0.35 9.33
N THR A 60 -11.36 0.43 8.28
CA THR A 60 -12.68 -0.21 8.16
C THR A 60 -12.72 -1.24 7.04
N ALA A 61 -11.83 -1.11 6.06
CA ALA A 61 -11.65 -2.08 4.99
C ALA A 61 -10.25 -1.97 4.37
N CYS A 62 -9.82 -3.01 3.66
CA CYS A 62 -8.62 -3.00 2.83
C CYS A 62 -8.87 -3.65 1.47
N ARG A 63 -7.92 -3.49 0.56
CA ARG A 63 -7.81 -4.18 -0.72
C ARG A 63 -6.34 -4.41 -1.00
N ILE A 64 -5.97 -5.65 -1.24
CA ILE A 64 -4.62 -6.06 -1.56
C ILE A 64 -4.54 -6.32 -3.06
N LEU A 65 -3.47 -5.80 -3.64
CA LEU A 65 -3.11 -6.03 -5.03
C LEU A 65 -1.77 -6.72 -5.04
N VAL A 66 -1.67 -7.82 -5.79
CA VAL A 66 -0.44 -8.58 -6.02
C VAL A 66 -0.24 -8.75 -7.51
N ALA A 67 0.99 -8.56 -7.96
CA ALA A 67 1.39 -8.72 -9.34
C ALA A 67 2.81 -9.31 -9.45
N ASP A 68 3.13 -9.86 -10.61
CA ASP A 68 4.50 -10.28 -10.97
C ASP A 68 5.38 -9.10 -11.42
N ASN A 69 4.79 -7.90 -11.53
CA ASN A 69 5.46 -6.68 -11.95
C ASN A 69 4.85 -5.47 -11.23
N GLU A 70 5.71 -4.56 -10.76
CA GLU A 70 5.32 -3.33 -10.05
C GLU A 70 4.30 -2.47 -10.82
N SER A 71 4.44 -2.37 -12.15
CA SER A 71 3.59 -1.53 -13.00
C SER A 71 2.13 -2.01 -13.08
N ARG A 72 1.88 -3.28 -12.71
CA ARG A 72 0.56 -3.91 -12.73
C ARG A 72 -0.19 -3.78 -11.41
N LEU A 73 0.36 -3.09 -10.41
CA LEU A 73 -0.31 -2.88 -9.12
C LEU A 73 -1.37 -1.79 -9.18
N THR A 74 -2.35 -1.93 -10.07
CA THR A 74 -3.57 -1.11 -10.07
C THR A 74 -4.82 -1.98 -10.15
N PRO A 75 -5.95 -1.56 -9.53
CA PRO A 75 -7.20 -2.31 -9.61
C PRO A 75 -7.56 -2.69 -11.04
N GLY A 76 -7.87 -3.97 -11.27
CA GLY A 76 -8.21 -4.48 -12.61
C GLY A 76 -7.01 -4.83 -13.51
N THR A 77 -5.77 -4.57 -13.08
CA THR A 77 -4.55 -4.99 -13.81
C THR A 77 -3.62 -5.88 -13.00
N ALA A 78 -3.80 -5.95 -11.69
CA ALA A 78 -3.05 -6.83 -10.79
C ALA A 78 -3.29 -8.29 -11.18
N ASN A 79 -2.30 -8.89 -11.85
CA ASN A 79 -2.48 -10.13 -12.59
C ASN A 79 -2.31 -11.39 -11.73
N ILE A 80 -1.80 -11.26 -10.51
CA ILE A 80 -1.66 -12.39 -9.57
C ILE A 80 -2.86 -12.43 -8.64
N TRP A 81 -3.15 -11.34 -7.94
CA TRP A 81 -4.29 -11.29 -7.05
C TRP A 81 -4.81 -9.87 -6.87
N ASP A 82 -6.13 -9.73 -6.90
CA ASP A 82 -6.83 -8.54 -6.49
C ASP A 82 -7.91 -9.00 -5.52
N SER A 83 -7.75 -8.69 -4.24
CA SER A 83 -8.63 -9.19 -3.19
C SER A 83 -10.05 -8.61 -3.27
N GLY A 84 -10.28 -7.59 -4.10
CA GLY A 84 -11.43 -6.70 -3.95
C GLY A 84 -11.41 -6.01 -2.58
N LYS A 85 -12.54 -5.40 -2.21
CA LYS A 85 -12.67 -4.72 -0.91
C LYS A 85 -13.02 -5.73 0.18
N ILE A 86 -12.13 -5.94 1.13
CA ILE A 86 -12.34 -6.76 2.32
C ILE A 86 -12.73 -5.86 3.49
N VAL A 87 -13.89 -6.09 4.09
CA VAL A 87 -14.33 -5.37 5.30
C VAL A 87 -13.62 -5.97 6.50
N THR A 88 -12.53 -5.34 6.93
CA THR A 88 -11.76 -5.74 8.11
C THR A 88 -11.12 -4.54 8.80
N ARG A 89 -10.96 -4.66 10.13
CA ARG A 89 -10.21 -3.74 10.97
C ARG A 89 -8.76 -4.19 11.18
N GLU A 90 -8.42 -5.40 10.74
CA GLU A 90 -7.09 -5.98 10.85
C GLU A 90 -6.13 -5.35 9.84
N SER A 91 -4.87 -5.23 10.24
CA SER A 91 -3.77 -4.78 9.40
C SER A 91 -2.53 -5.65 9.54
N VAL A 92 -2.67 -6.80 10.20
CA VAL A 92 -1.62 -7.78 10.45
C VAL A 92 -2.20 -9.17 10.25
N GLN A 93 -1.36 -10.12 9.87
CA GLN A 93 -1.77 -11.51 9.64
C GLN A 93 -2.89 -11.70 8.62
N LEU A 94 -3.00 -10.85 7.61
CA LEU A 94 -3.97 -11.10 6.55
C LEU A 94 -3.40 -12.15 5.59
N GLU A 95 -4.02 -13.33 5.55
CA GLU A 95 -3.60 -14.41 4.67
C GLU A 95 -3.74 -14.02 3.19
N TYR A 96 -2.73 -14.39 2.40
CA TYR A 96 -2.85 -14.41 0.95
C TYR A 96 -3.90 -15.45 0.53
N SER A 97 -4.95 -15.00 -0.15
CA SER A 97 -6.05 -15.86 -0.64
C SER A 97 -6.20 -15.81 -2.16
N GLY A 98 -5.09 -15.54 -2.86
CA GLY A 98 -5.06 -15.56 -4.32
C GLY A 98 -4.77 -16.96 -4.90
N PRO A 99 -4.55 -17.04 -6.22
CA PRO A 99 -4.11 -18.27 -6.89
C PRO A 99 -2.79 -18.82 -6.34
N GLU A 100 -2.48 -20.07 -6.66
CA GLU A 100 -1.24 -20.72 -6.24
C GLU A 100 0.01 -19.89 -6.61
N LEU A 101 0.87 -19.65 -5.61
CA LEU A 101 2.16 -19.00 -5.78
C LEU A 101 3.19 -20.00 -6.32
N LYS A 102 4.11 -19.52 -7.16
CA LYS A 102 5.14 -20.33 -7.81
C LYS A 102 6.48 -20.14 -7.11
N ALA A 103 7.25 -21.22 -7.02
CA ALA A 103 8.61 -21.21 -6.49
C ALA A 103 9.52 -20.25 -7.27
N ASP A 104 10.52 -19.70 -6.59
CA ASP A 104 11.52 -18.78 -7.14
C ASP A 104 10.94 -17.61 -7.98
N LYS A 105 9.80 -17.07 -7.53
CA LYS A 105 9.17 -15.88 -8.14
C LYS A 105 9.11 -14.73 -7.16
N TYR A 106 9.41 -13.54 -7.68
CA TYR A 106 9.09 -12.28 -7.03
C TYR A 106 7.62 -11.95 -7.22
N TYR A 107 7.00 -11.55 -6.12
CA TYR A 107 5.67 -10.99 -6.09
C TYR A 107 5.74 -9.60 -5.51
N TYR A 108 5.17 -8.66 -6.23
CA TYR A 108 5.03 -7.27 -5.81
C TYR A 108 3.63 -7.08 -5.30
N TRP A 109 3.47 -6.26 -4.28
CA TRP A 109 2.17 -5.99 -3.72
C TRP A 109 2.06 -4.60 -3.13
N LYS A 110 0.82 -4.15 -3.00
CA LYS A 110 0.47 -2.97 -2.22
C LYS A 110 -0.90 -3.14 -1.60
N VAL A 111 -1.20 -2.32 -0.60
CA VAL A 111 -2.49 -2.30 0.06
C VAL A 111 -3.14 -0.92 -0.09
N ILE A 112 -4.44 -0.93 -0.32
CA ILE A 112 -5.31 0.23 -0.29
C ILE A 112 -6.22 0.06 0.94
N ILE A 113 -6.32 1.08 1.78
CA ILE A 113 -7.14 1.04 3.00
C ILE A 113 -8.27 2.06 2.92
N TRP A 114 -9.37 1.78 3.62
CA TRP A 114 -10.42 2.75 3.93
C TRP A 114 -10.48 2.94 5.44
N ASP A 115 -10.69 4.18 5.88
CA ASP A 115 -10.78 4.53 7.30
C ASP A 115 -12.21 4.86 7.76
N ASN A 116 -12.37 5.11 9.06
CA ASN A 116 -13.62 5.51 9.71
C ASN A 116 -13.99 7.00 9.51
N TYR A 117 -13.19 7.77 8.79
CA TYR A 117 -13.45 9.20 8.50
C TYR A 117 -14.13 9.42 7.15
N GLY A 118 -14.66 8.36 6.54
CA GLY A 118 -15.64 8.44 5.48
C GLY A 118 -15.10 8.98 4.16
N HIS A 119 -14.52 8.08 3.36
CA HIS A 119 -14.31 8.18 1.90
C HIS A 119 -12.91 8.55 1.39
N LYS A 120 -11.89 8.62 2.24
CA LYS A 120 -10.50 8.67 1.74
C LYS A 120 -9.89 7.29 1.79
N TRP A 121 -9.43 6.82 0.64
CA TRP A 121 -8.55 5.67 0.57
C TRP A 121 -7.10 6.17 0.61
N SER A 122 -6.25 5.42 1.30
CA SER A 122 -4.79 5.61 1.27
C SER A 122 -4.16 4.36 0.68
N SER A 123 -3.21 4.54 -0.24
CA SER A 123 -2.41 3.46 -0.81
C SER A 123 -1.04 3.45 -0.15
N SER A 124 -0.49 2.26 0.08
CA SER A 124 0.91 2.10 0.42
C SER A 124 1.83 2.36 -0.78
N ALA A 125 3.12 2.49 -0.50
CA ALA A 125 4.16 2.18 -1.48
C ALA A 125 4.13 0.69 -1.85
N ILE A 126 4.85 0.33 -2.91
CA ILE A 126 5.01 -1.06 -3.33
C ILE A 126 6.00 -1.76 -2.39
N ALA A 127 5.64 -2.97 -1.97
CA ALA A 127 6.51 -3.91 -1.29
C ALA A 127 6.60 -5.20 -2.11
N ARG A 128 7.47 -6.12 -1.71
CA ARG A 128 7.62 -7.39 -2.42
C ARG A 128 7.85 -8.56 -1.47
N TRP A 129 7.81 -9.78 -2.01
CA TRP A 129 8.47 -10.95 -1.44
C TRP A 129 8.95 -11.85 -2.58
N GLN A 130 9.85 -12.78 -2.28
CA GLN A 130 10.22 -13.86 -3.19
C GLN A 130 9.86 -15.20 -2.57
N MET A 131 9.20 -16.05 -3.34
CA MET A 131 8.98 -17.44 -2.93
C MET A 131 10.28 -18.23 -2.91
N GLY A 132 10.41 -19.11 -1.93
CA GLY A 132 11.44 -20.14 -1.88
C GLY A 132 11.07 -21.35 -2.73
N LEU A 133 11.66 -22.50 -2.42
CA LEU A 133 11.25 -23.78 -2.98
C LEU A 133 10.01 -24.27 -2.23
N LEU A 134 8.97 -24.67 -2.96
CA LEU A 134 7.69 -25.05 -2.35
C LEU A 134 7.52 -26.55 -2.17
N ASN A 135 8.39 -27.37 -2.79
CA ASN A 135 8.41 -28.82 -2.67
C ASN A 135 9.85 -29.35 -2.60
N ASP A 136 10.08 -30.37 -1.76
CA ASP A 136 11.35 -31.12 -1.67
C ASP A 136 11.69 -31.96 -2.92
N HIS A 137 10.78 -32.04 -3.90
CA HIS A 137 11.03 -32.76 -5.15
C HIS A 137 11.83 -31.95 -6.18
N ASP A 138 12.06 -30.65 -5.97
CA ASP A 138 12.94 -29.83 -6.81
C ASP A 138 14.42 -29.97 -6.44
N CYS A 139 14.73 -30.54 -5.27
CA CYS A 139 16.09 -30.84 -4.82
C CYS A 139 16.52 -32.28 -5.12
N ILE A 140 16.35 -32.74 -6.37
CA ILE A 140 17.10 -33.87 -6.91
C ILE A 140 17.27 -33.73 -8.42
N TYR A 141 18.37 -33.10 -8.83
CA TYR A 141 19.11 -33.58 -9.98
C TYR A 141 20.45 -34.13 -9.48
N THR A 142 20.65 -35.39 -9.87
CA THR A 142 21.82 -36.24 -9.68
C THR A 142 23.10 -35.62 -10.22
#